data_AF-A0A7W9TVQ3-F1
#
_entry.id   AF-A0A7W9TVQ3-F1
#
_cell.length_a   1.000
_cell.length_b   1.000
_cell.length_c   1.000
_cell.angle_alpha   90.00
_cell.angle_beta   90.00
_cell.angle_gamma   90.00
#
_symmetry.space_group_name_H-M   'P 1'
#
loop_
_entity.id
_entity.type
_entity.pdbx_description
1 polymer ?
#
loop_
_entity_poly.entity_id
_entity_poly.type
_entity_poly.pdbx_seq_one_letter_code
_entity_poly.pdbx_strand_id
1 'polypeptide(L)' 'MANANLNASPTHPERRVTIQQSSRYRSLSARTRTDPPLYPWLKLSGRWLELAGFEAGQRVKVTVEDNRLVITPD' A
#
# COMPACT_ATOMS: atom_id res chain seq x y z
N MET A 1 2.41 29.90 33.97
CA MET A 1 3.06 28.66 33.47
C MET A 1 1.98 27.72 32.98
N ALA A 2 2.32 26.84 32.02
CA ALA A 2 1.49 25.89 31.27
C ALA A 2 0.82 26.45 30.00
N ASN A 3 1.59 26.48 28.90
CA ASN A 3 1.03 26.42 27.55
C ASN A 3 0.94 24.94 27.17
N ALA A 4 -0.28 24.40 27.08
CA ALA A 4 -0.50 23.06 26.58
C ALA A 4 -0.22 23.04 25.07
N ASN A 5 0.79 22.27 24.66
CA ASN A 5 1.07 22.00 23.25
C ASN A 5 -0.09 21.21 22.62
N LEU A 6 -1.07 21.94 22.08
CA LEU A 6 -2.22 21.41 21.32
C LEU A 6 -1.86 20.96 19.89
N ASN A 7 -0.56 20.92 19.54
CA ASN A 7 -0.07 20.61 18.18
C ASN A 7 0.58 19.21 18.07
N ALA A 8 0.19 18.25 18.89
CA ALA A 8 0.48 16.85 18.60
C ALA A 8 -0.51 16.35 17.53
N SER A 9 -0.35 16.80 16.29
CA SER A 9 -1.02 16.18 15.14
C SER A 9 -0.62 14.70 15.12
N PRO A 10 -1.57 13.74 15.13
CA PRO A 10 -1.21 12.32 15.10
C PRO A 10 -0.40 12.08 13.84
N THR A 11 0.85 11.67 14.04
CA THR A 11 1.93 11.76 13.05
C THR A 11 1.62 11.01 11.75
N HIS A 12 0.71 10.01 11.76
CA HIS A 12 0.05 9.51 10.56
C HIS A 12 -1.44 9.22 10.80
N PRO A 13 -2.38 9.86 10.07
CA PRO A 13 -3.78 9.45 10.11
C PRO A 13 -3.95 8.04 9.53
N GLU A 14 -4.76 7.20 10.19
CA GLU A 14 -5.22 5.92 9.64
C GLU A 14 -5.82 6.15 8.24
N ARG A 15 -5.40 5.33 7.26
CA ARG A 15 -5.95 5.34 5.91
C ARG A 15 -6.60 4.01 5.62
N ARG A 16 -7.84 4.05 5.12
CA ARG A 16 -8.57 2.88 4.65
C ARG A 16 -8.52 2.82 3.14
N VAL A 17 -8.17 1.65 2.63
CA VAL A 17 -8.12 1.35 1.21
C VAL A 17 -8.85 0.03 0.97
N THR A 18 -9.60 -0.03 -0.12
CA THR A 18 -10.33 -1.24 -0.51
C THR A 18 -9.46 -2.09 -1.42
N ILE A 19 -9.37 -3.39 -1.14
CA ILE A 19 -8.75 -4.35 -2.05
C ILE A 19 -9.62 -4.41 -3.31
N GLN A 20 -9.04 -4.06 -4.44
CA GLN A 20 -9.68 -4.12 -5.76
C GLN A 20 -9.36 -5.44 -6.45
N GLN A 21 -10.12 -5.79 -7.49
CA GLN A 21 -9.77 -6.90 -8.37
C GLN A 21 -9.10 -6.38 -9.63
N SER A 22 -8.09 -7.11 -10.12
CA SER A 22 -7.35 -6.72 -11.32
C SER A 22 -6.96 -7.92 -12.18
N SER A 23 -7.04 -7.74 -13.51
CA SER A 23 -6.58 -8.70 -14.52
C SER A 23 -5.10 -8.51 -14.91
N ARG A 24 -4.35 -7.69 -14.15
CA ARG A 24 -3.00 -7.20 -14.50
C ARG A 24 -1.94 -8.29 -14.65
N TYR A 25 -2.18 -9.50 -14.15
CA TYR A 25 -1.33 -10.63 -14.48
C TYR A 25 -1.73 -11.15 -15.87
N ARG A 26 -1.18 -10.54 -16.92
CA ARG A 26 -1.26 -11.11 -18.26
C ARG A 26 -0.53 -12.45 -18.21
N SER A 27 -1.29 -13.55 -18.22
CA SER A 27 -0.73 -14.82 -18.63
C SER A 27 -0.11 -14.63 -20.01
N LEU A 28 1.18 -14.96 -20.14
CA LEU A 28 1.86 -15.05 -21.44
C LEU A 28 1.19 -16.09 -22.37
N SER A 29 0.27 -16.92 -21.86
CA SER A 29 -0.53 -17.87 -22.64
C SER A 29 -1.80 -17.24 -23.20
N ALA A 30 -1.68 -16.24 -24.09
CA ALA A 30 -2.78 -15.71 -24.87
C ALA A 30 -3.48 -16.74 -25.80
N ARG A 31 -3.04 -18.01 -25.78
CA ARG A 31 -3.56 -19.11 -26.61
C ARG A 31 -4.65 -19.95 -25.94
N THR A 32 -4.89 -19.78 -24.64
CA THR A 32 -5.97 -20.49 -23.92
C THR A 32 -7.07 -19.50 -23.56
N ARG A 33 -8.18 -19.56 -24.30
CA ARG A 33 -9.43 -18.79 -24.10
C ARG A 33 -10.13 -19.15 -22.78
N THR A 34 -9.53 -18.76 -21.68
CA THR A 34 -10.15 -18.75 -20.35
C THR A 34 -9.95 -17.34 -19.83
N ASP A 35 -11.02 -16.70 -19.36
CA ASP A 35 -10.92 -15.36 -18.79
C ASP A 35 -9.73 -15.29 -17.83
N PRO A 36 -8.83 -14.30 -17.98
CA PRO A 36 -7.65 -14.23 -17.16
C PRO A 36 -8.07 -14.13 -15.68
N PRO A 37 -7.47 -14.94 -14.78
CA PRO A 37 -7.83 -14.92 -13.37
C PRO A 37 -7.74 -13.51 -12.80
N LEU A 38 -8.77 -13.13 -12.03
CA LEU A 38 -8.79 -11.88 -11.28
C LEU A 38 -8.00 -12.06 -9.98
N TYR A 39 -7.14 -11.09 -9.67
CA TYR A 39 -6.33 -11.11 -8.46
C TYR A 39 -6.65 -9.92 -7.56
N PRO A 40 -6.54 -10.08 -6.22
CA PRO A 40 -6.64 -8.97 -5.30
C PRO A 40 -5.48 -8.00 -5.53
N TRP A 41 -5.79 -6.72 -5.58
CA TRP A 41 -4.85 -5.64 -5.83
C TRP A 41 -5.08 -4.51 -4.84
N LEU A 42 -3.98 -4.00 -4.28
CA LEU A 42 -3.96 -2.87 -3.35
C LEU A 42 -3.16 -1.72 -3.95
N LYS A 43 -3.71 -0.52 -3.95
CA LYS A 43 -3.01 0.71 -4.36
C LYS A 43 -2.88 1.64 -3.16
N LEU A 44 -1.63 1.93 -2.77
CA LEU A 44 -1.30 3.00 -1.84
C LEU A 44 -0.75 4.17 -2.65
N SER A 45 -1.37 5.34 -2.56
CA SER A 45 -0.93 6.54 -3.27
C SER A 45 -1.27 7.82 -2.51
N GLY A 46 -0.44 8.84 -2.68
CA GLY A 46 -0.64 10.18 -2.15
C GLY A 46 0.55 10.64 -1.29
N ARG A 47 0.62 11.96 -1.04
CA ARG A 47 1.69 12.61 -0.27
C ARG A 47 1.87 12.09 1.16
N TRP A 48 0.89 11.36 1.70
CA TRP A 48 1.01 10.75 3.02
C TRP A 48 2.09 9.65 3.09
N LEU A 49 2.44 9.05 1.94
CA LEU A 49 3.56 8.11 1.83
C LEU A 49 4.90 8.82 2.02
N GLU A 50 5.07 10.00 1.38
CA GLU A 50 6.26 10.85 1.56
C GLU A 50 6.39 11.29 3.02
N LEU A 51 5.28 11.70 3.65
CA LEU A 51 5.26 12.03 5.07
C LEU A 51 5.61 10.83 5.96
N ALA A 52 5.33 9.59 5.51
CA ALA A 52 5.70 8.34 6.20
C ALA A 52 7.17 7.94 5.96
N GLY A 53 7.94 8.75 5.22
CA GLY A 53 9.34 8.47 4.91
C GLY A 53 9.54 7.52 3.72
N PHE A 54 8.53 7.32 2.88
CA PHE A 54 8.67 6.58 1.62
C PHE A 54 8.96 7.54 0.47
N GLU A 55 9.96 7.20 -0.34
CA GLU A 55 10.37 8.00 -1.50
C GLU A 55 10.06 7.28 -2.83
N ALA A 56 9.90 8.08 -3.89
CA ALA A 56 9.71 7.53 -5.23
C ALA A 56 10.97 6.80 -5.72
N GLY A 57 10.80 5.59 -6.26
CA GLY A 57 11.93 4.76 -6.71
C GLY A 57 12.66 4.01 -5.60
N GLN A 58 12.27 4.21 -4.34
CA GLN A 58 12.79 3.46 -3.21
C GLN A 58 12.38 1.99 -3.27
N ARG A 59 13.29 1.09 -2.89
CA ARG A 59 12.97 -0.31 -2.64
C ARG A 59 12.28 -0.44 -1.28
N VAL A 60 11.24 -1.24 -1.23
CA VAL A 60 10.52 -1.51 0.03
C VAL A 60 10.49 -3.01 0.28
N LYS A 61 10.59 -3.38 1.55
CA LYS A 61 10.36 -4.73 2.02
C LYS A 61 8.89 -4.89 2.40
N VAL A 62 8.27 -5.97 1.91
CA VAL A 62 6.91 -6.36 2.30
C VAL A 62 6.99 -7.70 3.01
N THR A 63 6.72 -7.71 4.30
CA THR A 63 6.61 -8.93 5.11
C THR A 63 5.15 -9.35 5.19
N VAL A 64 4.89 -10.62 4.91
CA VAL A 64 3.55 -11.22 4.99
C VAL A 64 3.46 -12.00 6.30
N GLU A 65 2.52 -11.60 7.14
CA GLU A 65 2.15 -12.26 8.40
C GLU A 65 0.68 -12.72 8.31
N ASP A 66 0.23 -13.54 9.25
CA ASP A 66 -1.17 -13.96 9.32
C ASP A 66 -2.11 -12.75 9.41
N ASN A 67 -2.94 -12.57 8.37
CA ASN A 67 -3.88 -11.45 8.22
C ASN A 67 -3.26 -10.05 8.23
N ARG A 68 -1.95 -9.91 7.96
CA ARG A 68 -1.26 -8.63 8.05
C ARG A 68 -0.13 -8.50 7.02
N LEU A 69 -0.01 -7.31 6.45
CA LEU A 69 1.12 -6.91 5.63
C LEU A 69 1.88 -5.80 6.35
N VAL A 70 3.20 -5.96 6.48
CA VAL A 70 4.09 -4.94 7.02
C VAL A 70 4.99 -4.44 5.90
N ILE A 71 4.91 -3.14 5.60
CA ILE A 71 5.67 -2.49 4.53
C ILE A 71 6.69 -1.56 5.18
N THR A 72 7.97 -1.74 4.88
CA THR A 72 9.06 -0.90 5.40
C THR A 72 10.02 -0.48 4.28
N PRO A 73 10.69 0.67 4.40
CA PRO A 73 11.94 0.97 3.68
C PRO A 73 12.94 -0.19 3.73
N ASP A 74 13.63 -0.46 2.62
CA ASP A 74 14.82 -1.34 2.54
C ASP A 74 16.11 -0.51 2.73
#